data_AF-A0A7M3SV71-F1
#
_entry.id   AF-A0A7M3SV71-F1
#
_cell.length_a   1.000
_cell.length_b   1.000
_cell.length_c   1.000
_cell.angle_alpha   90.00
_cell.angle_beta   90.00
_cell.angle_gamma   90.00
#
_symmetry.space_group_name_H-M   'P 1'
#
loop_
_entity.id
_entity.type
_entity.pdbx_description
1 polymer ?
#
loop_
_entity_poly.entity_id
_entity_poly.type
_entity_poly.pdbx_seq_one_letter_code
_entity_poly.pdbx_strand_id
1 'polypeptide(L)'
;MKDTTREALRAPVFRWTIVFGVAVIAVVVAIWPRSTVPDNPLSDPSASPRPLPSSTPDAAELAAARTRAALAPCPTPTAPVGPRSVLAGVTVTCLADGRPIDIGAATAGKPLIVNVWATWCGPCRAELPVFGDFAARLGERATVLAVHDDQGADELLALRLLTEIDVHLPTVLDTTGAMAKALRVRPVLPATVFVRADGTIAAAPIRLYRTVDELAADTQKYLGVAS
;
A
#
# COMPACT_ATOMS: atom_id res chain seq x y z
N MET A 1 -73.63 -4.67 -6.67
CA MET A 1 -73.19 -5.96 -7.24
C MET A 1 -72.01 -6.44 -6.40
N LYS A 2 -72.30 -7.22 -5.34
CA LYS A 2 -71.42 -7.52 -4.19
C LYS A 2 -70.96 -8.99 -4.15
N ASP A 3 -71.08 -9.72 -5.27
CA ASP A 3 -71.05 -11.18 -5.26
C ASP A 3 -69.76 -11.85 -5.77
N THR A 4 -68.80 -11.13 -6.35
CA THR A 4 -67.61 -11.80 -6.92
C THR A 4 -66.58 -12.23 -5.87
N THR A 5 -66.59 -11.64 -4.66
CA THR A 5 -65.54 -11.90 -3.64
C THR A 5 -65.85 -13.13 -2.78
N ARG A 6 -67.10 -13.60 -2.73
CA ARG A 6 -67.51 -14.73 -1.86
C ARG A 6 -67.32 -16.10 -2.50
N GLU A 7 -67.20 -16.19 -3.83
CA GLU A 7 -67.05 -17.47 -4.53
C GLU A 7 -65.61 -17.99 -4.59
N ALA A 8 -64.59 -17.12 -4.51
CA ALA A 8 -63.18 -17.55 -4.51
C ALA A 8 -62.77 -18.33 -3.23
N LEU A 9 -63.57 -18.25 -2.16
CA LEU A 9 -63.29 -18.89 -0.86
C LEU A 9 -63.81 -20.34 -0.75
N ARG A 10 -64.38 -20.91 -1.83
CA ARG A 10 -65.01 -22.25 -1.81
C ARG A 10 -64.35 -23.31 -2.70
N ALA A 11 -63.05 -23.22 -2.96
CA ALA A 11 -62.30 -24.34 -3.55
C ALA A 11 -61.46 -25.08 -2.48
N PRO A 12 -61.54 -26.42 -2.37
CA PRO A 12 -60.76 -27.22 -1.41
C PRO A 12 -59.24 -27.10 -1.58
N VAL A 13 -58.81 -26.55 -2.73
CA VAL A 13 -57.42 -26.30 -3.10
C VAL A 13 -56.75 -25.27 -2.19
N PHE A 14 -57.47 -24.23 -1.74
CA PHE A 14 -56.88 -23.16 -0.90
C PHE A 14 -56.64 -23.60 0.55
N ARG A 15 -57.42 -24.56 1.06
CA ARG A 15 -57.18 -25.15 2.39
C ARG A 15 -55.95 -26.04 2.39
N TRP A 16 -55.73 -26.78 1.30
CA TRP A 16 -54.58 -27.66 1.19
C TRP A 16 -53.26 -26.89 0.99
N THR A 17 -53.28 -25.76 0.28
CA THR A 17 -52.07 -24.92 0.14
C THR A 17 -51.62 -24.28 1.46
N ILE A 18 -52.56 -23.89 2.34
CA ILE A 18 -52.21 -23.38 3.67
C ILE A 18 -51.60 -24.49 4.54
N VAL A 19 -52.19 -25.68 4.55
CA VAL A 19 -51.67 -26.83 5.31
C VAL A 19 -50.28 -27.23 4.81
N PHE A 20 -50.09 -27.28 3.48
CA PHE A 20 -48.79 -27.59 2.89
C PHE A 20 -47.75 -26.51 3.20
N GLY A 21 -48.13 -25.24 3.15
CA GLY A 21 -47.27 -24.12 3.52
C GLY A 21 -46.81 -24.17 4.97
N VAL A 22 -47.74 -24.43 5.91
CA VAL A 22 -47.41 -24.56 7.33
C VAL A 22 -46.51 -25.77 7.59
N ALA A 23 -46.77 -26.91 6.93
CA ALA A 23 -45.93 -28.09 7.06
C ALA A 23 -44.50 -27.87 6.55
N VAL A 24 -44.35 -27.21 5.40
CA VAL A 24 -43.03 -26.86 4.85
C VAL A 24 -42.27 -25.91 5.77
N ILE A 25 -42.94 -24.88 6.31
CA ILE A 25 -42.31 -23.95 7.26
C ILE A 25 -41.88 -24.68 8.54
N ALA A 26 -42.71 -25.57 9.08
CA ALA A 26 -42.36 -26.36 10.26
C ALA A 26 -41.15 -27.28 10.03
N VAL A 27 -41.06 -27.90 8.85
CA VAL A 27 -39.91 -28.73 8.46
C VAL A 27 -38.64 -27.88 8.30
N VAL A 28 -38.72 -26.70 7.68
CA VAL A 28 -37.59 -25.78 7.55
C VAL A 28 -37.10 -25.32 8.93
N VAL A 29 -38.00 -24.98 9.84
CA VAL A 29 -37.66 -24.58 11.23
C VAL A 29 -37.06 -25.74 12.03
N ALA A 30 -37.53 -26.97 11.80
CA ALA A 30 -37.02 -28.16 12.48
C ALA A 30 -35.63 -28.59 11.98
N ILE A 31 -35.35 -28.39 10.68
CA ILE A 31 -34.07 -28.73 10.04
C ILE A 31 -33.06 -27.58 10.16
N TRP A 32 -33.49 -26.38 10.56
CA TRP A 32 -32.58 -25.25 10.73
C TRP A 32 -31.55 -25.57 11.82
N PRO A 33 -30.25 -25.48 11.52
CA PRO A 33 -29.21 -25.94 12.42
C PRO A 33 -29.21 -25.04 13.64
N ARG A 34 -29.67 -25.59 14.77
CA ARG A 34 -29.48 -24.96 16.07
C ARG A 34 -28.00 -25.12 16.39
N SER A 35 -27.22 -24.09 16.09
CA SER A 35 -25.87 -23.97 16.62
C SER A 35 -25.97 -23.99 18.14
N THR A 36 -25.68 -25.14 18.75
CA THR A 36 -25.36 -25.22 20.16
C THR A 36 -24.08 -24.43 20.35
N VAL A 37 -24.19 -23.28 21.00
CA VAL A 37 -23.04 -22.52 21.48
C VAL A 37 -22.20 -23.48 22.33
N PRO A 38 -20.95 -23.79 21.98
CA PRO A 38 -20.10 -24.60 22.85
C PRO A 38 -19.92 -23.89 24.19
N ASP A 39 -19.97 -24.64 25.29
CA ASP A 39 -19.69 -24.10 26.62
C ASP A 39 -18.41 -23.29 26.61
N ASN A 40 -18.57 -22.02 26.98
CA ASN A 40 -17.52 -21.01 26.97
C ASN A 40 -16.52 -21.33 28.11
N PRO A 41 -15.22 -21.57 27.84
CA PRO A 41 -14.25 -21.88 28.89
C PRO A 41 -13.87 -20.68 29.79
N LEU A 42 -14.67 -19.60 29.81
CA LEU A 42 -14.38 -18.36 30.54
C LEU A 42 -14.90 -18.35 31.99
N SER A 43 -15.06 -19.51 32.63
CA SER A 43 -15.38 -19.59 34.07
C SER A 43 -14.14 -19.89 34.92
N ASP A 44 -12.97 -19.36 34.55
CA ASP A 44 -11.82 -19.30 35.44
C ASP A 44 -11.62 -17.84 35.93
N PRO A 45 -12.05 -17.50 37.16
CA PRO A 45 -11.90 -16.15 37.71
C PRO A 45 -10.43 -15.75 38.00
N SER A 46 -9.47 -16.65 37.73
CA SER A 46 -8.04 -16.40 37.94
C SER A 46 -7.27 -16.04 36.66
N ALA A 47 -7.89 -16.12 35.49
CA ALA A 47 -7.23 -15.80 34.23
C ALA A 47 -7.16 -14.28 34.03
N SER A 48 -5.95 -13.71 34.17
CA SER A 48 -5.71 -12.32 33.76
C SER A 48 -6.01 -12.18 32.25
N PRO A 49 -6.77 -11.16 31.80
CA PRO A 49 -7.06 -10.98 30.39
C PRO A 49 -5.77 -10.90 29.58
N ARG A 50 -5.57 -11.83 28.65
CA ARG A 50 -4.50 -11.71 27.65
C ARG A 50 -4.78 -10.44 26.85
N PRO A 51 -3.82 -9.50 26.72
CA PRO A 51 -4.02 -8.32 25.89
C PRO A 51 -4.43 -8.75 24.49
N LEU A 52 -5.48 -8.13 23.95
CA LEU A 52 -5.80 -8.25 22.54
C LEU A 52 -4.58 -7.78 21.72
N PRO A 53 -4.24 -8.45 20.60
CA PRO A 53 -3.16 -7.97 19.74
C PRO A 53 -3.46 -6.51 19.36
N SER A 54 -2.55 -5.60 19.74
CA SER A 54 -2.62 -4.22 19.30
C SER A 54 -2.52 -4.18 17.77
N SER A 55 -3.40 -3.42 17.13
CA SER A 55 -3.40 -3.21 15.67
C SER A 55 -2.18 -2.43 15.17
N THR A 56 -1.35 -1.92 16.08
CA THR A 56 -0.06 -1.31 15.79
C THR A 56 1.02 -2.37 15.98
N PRO A 57 1.90 -2.61 14.99
CA PRO A 57 3.06 -3.48 15.15
C PRO A 57 3.86 -3.06 16.39
N ASP A 58 4.26 -4.04 17.20
CA ASP A 58 5.18 -3.74 18.29
C ASP A 58 6.57 -3.35 17.70
N ALA A 59 7.34 -2.56 18.45
CA ALA A 59 8.61 -2.03 17.97
C ALA A 59 9.63 -3.13 17.62
N ALA A 60 9.51 -4.31 18.24
CA ALA A 60 10.40 -5.44 17.99
C ALA A 60 10.09 -6.11 16.65
N GLU A 61 8.81 -6.27 16.31
CA GLU A 61 8.37 -6.77 15.01
C GLU A 61 8.85 -5.85 13.90
N LEU A 62 8.67 -4.54 14.06
CA LEU A 62 9.11 -3.56 13.07
C LEU A 62 10.63 -3.56 12.90
N ALA A 63 11.38 -3.65 14.00
CA ALA A 63 12.84 -3.79 13.95
C ALA A 63 13.26 -5.07 13.20
N ALA A 64 12.64 -6.20 13.50
CA ALA A 64 12.91 -7.46 12.80
C ALA A 64 12.54 -7.40 11.31
N ALA A 65 11.45 -6.70 10.96
CA ALA A 65 11.05 -6.48 9.58
C ALA A 65 12.07 -5.62 8.82
N ARG A 66 12.60 -4.55 9.43
CA ARG A 66 13.69 -3.74 8.85
C ARG A 66 14.96 -4.57 8.62
N THR A 67 15.34 -5.39 9.59
CA THR A 67 16.50 -6.30 9.44
C THR A 67 16.31 -7.28 8.28
N ARG A 68 15.13 -7.87 8.12
CA ARG A 68 14.83 -8.80 7.01
C ARG A 68 14.77 -8.11 5.66
N ALA A 69 14.15 -6.92 5.59
CA ALA A 69 14.04 -6.17 4.35
C ALA A 69 15.39 -5.66 3.84
N ALA A 70 16.36 -5.47 4.75
CA ALA A 70 17.73 -5.10 4.42
C ALA A 70 17.84 -3.95 3.41
N LEU A 71 16.95 -2.95 3.54
CA LEU A 71 16.86 -1.83 2.61
C LEU A 71 18.16 -1.02 2.62
N ALA A 72 18.57 -0.54 1.45
CA ALA A 72 19.64 0.43 1.36
C ALA A 72 19.31 1.68 2.22
N PRO A 73 20.33 2.30 2.83
CA PRO A 73 20.12 3.47 3.66
C PRO A 73 19.51 4.60 2.84
N CYS A 74 18.63 5.38 3.47
CA CYS A 74 18.12 6.59 2.86
C CYS A 74 19.25 7.60 2.59
N PRO A 75 19.13 8.42 1.54
CA PRO A 75 20.15 9.39 1.19
C PRO A 75 20.38 10.38 2.35
N THR A 76 21.61 10.89 2.46
CA THR A 76 22.02 11.83 3.49
C THR A 76 22.46 13.17 2.89
N PRO A 77 22.23 14.29 3.57
CA PRO A 77 22.60 15.60 3.04
C PRO A 77 24.10 15.68 2.74
N THR A 78 24.42 15.98 1.47
CA THR A 78 25.81 16.11 0.99
C THR A 78 26.08 17.50 0.41
N ALA A 79 25.03 18.25 0.09
CA ALA A 79 25.11 19.59 -0.49
C ALA A 79 23.97 20.48 0.03
N PRO A 80 24.10 21.82 -0.09
CA PRO A 80 23.01 22.74 0.17
C PRO A 80 21.86 22.52 -0.82
N VAL A 81 20.62 22.69 -0.35
CA VAL A 81 19.43 22.59 -1.18
C VAL A 81 19.42 23.70 -2.23
N GLY A 82 19.16 23.34 -3.49
CA GLY A 82 19.02 24.32 -4.56
C GLY A 82 17.83 25.27 -4.32
N PRO A 83 17.94 26.56 -4.67
CA PRO A 83 16.89 27.56 -4.43
C PRO A 83 15.59 27.30 -5.21
N ARG A 84 15.65 26.44 -6.24
CA ARG A 84 14.51 26.04 -7.07
C ARG A 84 14.03 24.61 -6.76
N SER A 85 14.56 23.97 -5.71
CA SER A 85 14.19 22.61 -5.37
C SER A 85 12.73 22.53 -4.96
N VAL A 86 11.97 21.63 -5.61
CA VAL A 86 10.57 21.38 -5.23
C VAL A 86 10.47 20.59 -3.92
N LEU A 87 11.58 19.96 -3.50
CA LEU A 87 11.66 19.13 -2.30
C LEU A 87 12.20 19.87 -1.07
N ALA A 88 12.47 21.17 -1.17
CA ALA A 88 13.01 21.94 -0.06
C ALA A 88 12.07 21.93 1.15
N GLY A 89 12.57 21.47 2.31
CA GLY A 89 11.80 21.38 3.56
C GLY A 89 10.77 20.24 3.58
N VAL A 90 10.74 19.37 2.58
CA VAL A 90 9.86 18.19 2.57
C VAL A 90 10.47 17.15 3.50
N THR A 91 9.76 16.85 4.60
CA THR A 91 10.18 15.85 5.58
C THR A 91 9.39 14.55 5.39
N VAL A 92 10.11 13.43 5.27
CA VAL A 92 9.56 12.08 5.13
C VAL A 92 10.23 11.13 6.12
N THR A 93 9.67 9.95 6.33
CA THR A 93 10.27 8.95 7.24
C THR A 93 11.07 7.95 6.44
N CYS A 94 12.33 7.73 6.80
CA CYS A 94 13.15 6.69 6.20
C CYS A 94 12.64 5.31 6.63
N LEU A 95 12.28 4.44 5.69
CA LEU A 95 11.71 3.12 6.03
C LEU A 95 12.77 2.18 6.66
N ALA A 96 14.03 2.36 6.28
CA ALA A 96 15.14 1.52 6.74
C ALA A 96 15.45 1.67 8.23
N ASP A 97 15.21 2.84 8.83
CA ASP A 97 15.56 3.13 10.23
C ASP A 97 14.50 3.91 11.03
N GLY A 98 13.41 4.35 10.39
CA GLY A 98 12.32 5.08 11.01
C GLY A 98 12.62 6.56 11.31
N ARG A 99 13.77 7.10 10.88
CA ARG A 99 14.14 8.48 11.18
C ARG A 99 13.48 9.46 10.20
N PRO A 100 13.07 10.65 10.67
CA PRO A 100 12.66 11.72 9.76
C PRO A 100 13.88 12.24 8.99
N ILE A 101 13.68 12.50 7.70
CA ILE A 101 14.70 13.08 6.80
C ILE A 101 14.10 14.25 6.02
N ASP A 102 14.85 15.34 5.88
CA ASP A 102 14.58 16.36 4.86
C ASP A 102 15.07 15.81 3.51
N ILE A 103 14.12 15.43 2.66
CA ILE A 103 14.46 14.76 1.39
C ILE A 103 15.10 15.74 0.39
N GLY A 104 14.78 17.03 0.48
CA GLY A 104 15.39 18.07 -0.33
C GLY A 104 16.87 18.25 0.00
N ALA A 105 17.22 18.24 1.28
CA ALA A 105 18.62 18.23 1.74
C ALA A 105 19.32 16.92 1.40
N ALA A 106 18.68 15.78 1.66
CA ALA A 106 19.25 14.46 1.42
C ALA A 106 19.61 14.18 -0.04
N THR A 107 18.88 14.76 -0.99
CA THR A 107 19.05 14.52 -2.43
C THR A 107 19.67 15.69 -3.19
N ALA A 108 20.10 16.74 -2.48
CA ALA A 108 20.68 17.92 -3.09
C ALA A 108 21.94 17.59 -3.92
N GLY A 109 22.03 18.16 -5.12
CA GLY A 109 23.21 18.05 -5.99
C GLY A 109 23.31 16.73 -6.78
N LYS A 110 22.36 15.81 -6.63
CA LYS A 110 22.34 14.53 -7.34
C LYS A 110 21.01 14.31 -8.07
N PRO A 111 21.00 13.85 -9.33
CA PRO A 111 19.75 13.51 -10.01
C PRO A 111 19.02 12.40 -9.27
N LEU A 112 17.69 12.45 -9.29
CA LEU A 112 16.83 11.57 -8.51
C LEU A 112 15.73 10.98 -9.42
N ILE A 113 15.58 9.67 -9.39
CA ILE A 113 14.47 8.93 -9.98
C ILE A 113 13.57 8.47 -8.84
N VAL A 114 12.36 9.02 -8.78
CA VAL A 114 11.39 8.70 -7.74
C VAL A 114 10.34 7.74 -8.31
N ASN A 115 10.16 6.60 -7.66
CA ASN A 115 9.03 5.70 -7.92
C ASN A 115 8.06 5.76 -6.74
N VAL A 116 6.85 6.27 -6.98
CA VAL A 116 5.76 6.31 -6.00
C VAL A 116 4.90 5.08 -6.16
N TRP A 117 4.69 4.36 -5.05
CA TRP A 117 4.02 3.06 -5.01
C TRP A 117 3.22 2.88 -3.72
N ALA A 118 2.39 1.84 -3.69
CA ALA A 118 1.66 1.42 -2.50
C ALA A 118 1.53 -0.11 -2.44
N THR A 119 1.37 -0.66 -1.25
CA THR A 119 1.28 -2.12 -1.03
C THR A 119 0.10 -2.80 -1.76
N TRP A 120 -0.99 -2.08 -1.97
CA TRP A 120 -2.17 -2.55 -2.70
C TRP A 120 -2.07 -2.36 -4.23
N CYS A 121 -1.01 -1.70 -4.72
CA CYS A 121 -0.83 -1.42 -6.13
C CYS A 121 -0.22 -2.64 -6.85
N GLY A 122 -1.06 -3.43 -7.50
CA GLY A 122 -0.65 -4.61 -8.27
C GLY A 122 0.47 -4.32 -9.31
N PRO A 123 0.32 -3.31 -10.19
CA PRO A 123 1.35 -2.98 -11.17
C PRO A 123 2.68 -2.53 -10.53
N CYS A 124 2.64 -1.84 -9.39
CA CYS A 124 3.83 -1.38 -8.68
C CYS A 124 4.70 -2.57 -8.24
N ARG A 125 4.07 -3.65 -7.77
CA ARG A 125 4.76 -4.87 -7.33
C ARG A 125 5.61 -5.50 -8.45
N ALA A 126 5.17 -5.40 -9.70
CA ALA A 126 5.90 -5.89 -10.87
C ALA A 126 6.99 -4.92 -11.35
N GLU A 127 6.83 -3.62 -11.09
CA GLU A 127 7.74 -2.57 -11.54
C GLU A 127 8.92 -2.35 -10.57
N LEU A 128 8.71 -2.43 -9.26
CA LEU A 128 9.76 -2.19 -8.25
C LEU A 128 11.06 -3.00 -8.46
N PRO A 129 11.03 -4.30 -8.83
CA PRO A 129 12.26 -5.04 -9.14
C PRO A 129 13.07 -4.43 -10.28
N VAL A 130 12.40 -3.86 -11.30
CA VAL A 130 13.07 -3.16 -12.41
C VAL A 130 13.86 -1.95 -11.90
N PHE A 131 13.30 -1.22 -10.94
CA PHE A 131 13.98 -0.08 -10.31
C PHE A 131 15.15 -0.54 -9.43
N GLY A 132 15.01 -1.67 -8.73
CA GLY A 132 16.09 -2.29 -7.97
C GLY A 132 17.30 -2.66 -8.85
N ASP A 133 17.04 -3.41 -9.92
CA ASP A 133 18.06 -3.79 -10.91
C ASP A 133 18.70 -2.57 -11.57
N PHE A 134 17.90 -1.57 -11.90
CA PHE A 134 18.40 -0.33 -12.48
C PHE A 134 19.31 0.43 -11.52
N ALA A 135 18.94 0.53 -10.24
CA ALA A 135 19.76 1.20 -9.22
C ALA A 135 21.14 0.56 -9.10
N ALA A 136 21.21 -0.78 -9.14
CA ALA A 136 22.47 -1.52 -9.11
C ALA A 136 23.36 -1.20 -10.32
N ARG A 137 22.78 -1.05 -11.53
CA ARG A 137 23.53 -0.64 -12.73
C ARG A 137 23.95 0.84 -12.69
N LEU A 138 23.07 1.71 -12.20
CA LEU A 138 23.26 3.15 -12.20
C LEU A 138 24.38 3.60 -11.26
N GLY A 139 24.57 2.89 -10.13
CA GLY A 139 25.59 3.20 -9.14
C GLY A 139 25.40 4.61 -8.55
N GLU A 140 26.49 5.37 -8.41
CA GLU A 140 26.43 6.67 -7.74
C GLU A 140 26.01 7.85 -8.64
N ARG A 141 25.72 7.61 -9.92
CA ARG A 141 25.41 8.67 -10.90
C ARG A 141 24.08 9.38 -10.64
N ALA A 142 23.11 8.68 -10.07
CA ALA A 142 21.82 9.22 -9.64
C ALA A 142 21.27 8.37 -8.49
N THR A 143 20.26 8.88 -7.79
CA THR A 143 19.58 8.16 -6.71
C THR A 143 18.29 7.60 -7.25
N VAL A 144 18.06 6.30 -7.06
CA VAL A 144 16.73 5.69 -7.26
C VAL A 144 16.08 5.60 -5.88
N LEU A 145 14.91 6.23 -5.72
CA LEU A 145 14.20 6.33 -4.46
C LEU A 145 12.79 5.80 -4.61
N ALA A 146 12.44 4.83 -3.78
CA ALA A 146 11.07 4.35 -3.67
C ALA A 146 10.32 5.19 -2.62
N VAL A 147 9.12 5.66 -2.95
CA VAL A 147 8.26 6.45 -2.06
C VAL A 147 6.98 5.68 -1.86
N HIS A 148 6.75 5.24 -0.64
CA HIS A 148 5.49 4.63 -0.27
C HIS A 148 4.46 5.75 0.00
N ASP A 149 3.40 5.75 -0.79
CA ASP A 149 2.33 6.75 -0.81
C ASP A 149 1.56 6.84 0.52
N ASP A 150 0.87 7.96 0.74
CA ASP A 150 0.12 8.24 1.97
C ASP A 150 -1.09 7.30 2.13
N GLN A 151 -1.68 6.85 1.02
CA GLN A 151 -2.80 5.91 1.02
C GLN A 151 -2.30 4.50 1.33
N GLY A 152 -2.31 4.15 2.62
CA GLY A 152 -1.88 2.84 3.08
C GLY A 152 -0.41 2.78 3.50
N ALA A 153 0.14 3.90 3.97
CA ALA A 153 1.47 4.04 4.56
C ALA A 153 1.69 3.22 5.86
N ASP A 154 1.49 1.90 5.79
CA ASP A 154 1.85 0.95 6.83
C ASP A 154 3.30 0.48 6.62
N GLU A 155 4.17 0.81 7.58
CA GLU A 155 5.60 0.50 7.48
C GLU A 155 5.86 -1.00 7.39
N LEU A 156 5.10 -1.79 8.14
CA LEU A 156 5.31 -3.23 8.25
C LEU A 156 4.88 -3.92 6.95
N LEU A 157 3.75 -3.52 6.36
CA LEU A 157 3.31 -4.03 5.06
C LEU A 157 4.29 -3.64 3.96
N ALA A 158 4.80 -2.40 3.97
CA ALA A 158 5.80 -1.97 3.00
C ALA A 158 7.09 -2.80 3.09
N LEU A 159 7.62 -2.99 4.31
CA LEU A 159 8.81 -3.83 4.56
C LEU A 159 8.59 -5.28 4.13
N ARG A 160 7.43 -5.86 4.44
CA ARG A 160 7.07 -7.23 4.06
C ARG A 160 7.00 -7.37 2.54
N LEU A 161 6.36 -6.45 1.84
CA LEU A 161 6.28 -6.50 0.38
C LEU A 161 7.66 -6.40 -0.26
N LEU A 162 8.47 -5.42 0.15
CA LEU A 162 9.83 -5.23 -0.38
C LEU A 162 10.72 -6.46 -0.13
N THR A 163 10.57 -7.11 1.03
CA THR A 163 11.24 -8.40 1.30
C THR A 163 10.74 -9.51 0.37
N GLU A 164 9.43 -9.61 0.15
CA GLU A 164 8.80 -10.64 -0.69
C GLU A 164 9.23 -10.55 -2.16
N ILE A 165 9.47 -9.34 -2.66
CA ILE A 165 9.87 -9.08 -4.05
C ILE A 165 11.38 -8.83 -4.21
N ASP A 166 12.17 -9.04 -3.16
CA ASP A 166 13.63 -8.88 -3.15
C ASP A 166 14.12 -7.49 -3.61
N VAL A 167 13.46 -6.43 -3.13
CA VAL A 167 13.80 -5.04 -3.47
C VAL A 167 14.40 -4.33 -2.26
N HIS A 168 15.65 -3.91 -2.39
CA HIS A 168 16.43 -3.24 -1.34
C HIS A 168 16.66 -1.75 -1.60
N LEU A 169 15.78 -1.09 -2.36
CA LEU A 169 15.92 0.34 -2.67
C LEU A 169 15.85 1.21 -1.41
N PRO A 170 16.56 2.36 -1.37
CA PRO A 170 16.26 3.41 -0.42
C PRO A 170 14.77 3.75 -0.51
N THR A 171 14.06 3.59 0.59
CA THR A 171 12.60 3.75 0.62
C THR A 171 12.20 4.73 1.71
N VAL A 172 11.29 5.64 1.39
CA VAL A 172 10.71 6.59 2.33
C VAL A 172 9.19 6.46 2.40
N LEU A 173 8.61 6.85 3.53
CA LEU A 173 7.17 6.91 3.75
C LEU A 173 6.70 8.36 3.64
N ASP A 174 5.79 8.63 2.72
CA ASP A 174 5.15 9.94 2.56
C ASP A 174 3.86 10.02 3.37
N THR A 175 3.95 9.90 4.70
CA THR A 175 2.78 9.80 5.61
C THR A 175 1.83 11.00 5.57
N THR A 176 2.25 12.12 4.98
CA THR A 176 1.46 13.36 4.90
C THR A 176 1.06 13.75 3.47
N GLY A 177 1.50 12.98 2.46
CA GLY A 177 1.36 13.34 1.06
C GLY A 177 2.21 14.56 0.63
N ALA A 178 3.13 15.02 1.47
CA ALA A 178 3.95 16.19 1.22
C ALA A 178 4.89 15.97 0.03
N MET A 179 5.45 14.77 -0.10
CA MET A 179 6.34 14.42 -1.20
C MET A 179 5.58 14.28 -2.52
N ALA A 180 4.45 13.58 -2.53
CA ALA A 180 3.56 13.46 -3.69
C ALA A 180 3.09 14.83 -4.18
N LYS A 181 2.69 15.72 -3.26
CA LYS A 181 2.30 17.10 -3.57
C LYS A 181 3.46 17.91 -4.17
N ALA A 182 4.64 17.86 -3.55
CA ALA A 182 5.83 18.57 -4.02
C ALA A 182 6.25 18.12 -5.43
N LEU A 183 6.18 16.81 -5.69
CA LEU A 183 6.50 16.20 -6.98
C LEU A 183 5.36 16.30 -8.01
N ARG A 184 4.21 16.88 -7.64
CA ARG A 184 3.00 16.99 -8.48
C ARG A 184 2.55 15.65 -9.03
N VAL A 185 2.64 14.62 -8.19
CA VAL A 185 2.19 13.26 -8.51
C VAL A 185 0.67 13.28 -8.67
N ARG A 186 0.19 12.68 -9.76
CA ARG A 186 -1.25 12.47 -9.98
C ARG A 186 -1.72 11.33 -9.06
N PRO A 187 -3.01 11.28 -8.68
CA PRO A 187 -3.57 10.21 -7.84
C PRO A 187 -3.77 8.91 -8.65
N VAL A 188 -2.70 8.40 -9.24
CA VAL A 188 -2.64 7.15 -10.01
C VAL A 188 -1.27 6.53 -9.79
N LEU A 189 -1.26 5.25 -9.42
CA LEU A 189 -0.04 4.49 -9.15
C LEU A 189 0.15 3.36 -10.16
N PRO A 190 1.41 2.99 -10.48
CA PRO A 190 2.63 3.67 -10.07
C PRO A 190 2.81 5.03 -10.73
N ALA A 191 3.61 5.90 -10.09
CA ALA A 191 4.03 7.16 -10.67
C ALA A 191 5.55 7.32 -10.60
N THR A 192 6.18 7.64 -11.73
CA THR A 192 7.62 7.89 -11.79
C THR A 192 7.90 9.36 -12.07
N VAL A 193 8.78 9.97 -11.28
CA VAL A 193 9.20 11.37 -11.43
C VAL A 193 10.72 11.45 -11.51
N PHE A 194 11.22 12.12 -12.55
CA PHE A 194 12.63 12.42 -12.74
C PHE A 194 12.91 13.82 -12.23
N VAL A 195 13.85 13.96 -11.31
CA VAL A 195 14.24 15.22 -10.68
C VAL A 195 15.71 15.48 -10.95
N ARG A 196 16.03 16.70 -11.39
CA ARG A 196 17.41 17.13 -11.68
C ARG A 196 18.20 17.34 -10.39
N ALA A 197 19.51 17.40 -10.51
CA ALA A 197 20.42 17.71 -9.40
C ALA A 197 20.15 19.06 -8.70
N ASP A 198 19.50 20.01 -9.40
CA ASP A 198 19.07 21.29 -8.82
C ASP A 198 17.74 21.23 -8.04
N GLY A 199 17.15 20.03 -7.93
CA GLY A 199 15.89 19.76 -7.26
C GLY A 199 14.64 20.10 -8.08
N THR A 200 14.77 20.47 -9.36
CA THR A 200 13.61 20.71 -10.24
C THR A 200 13.12 19.44 -10.92
N ILE A 201 11.82 19.35 -11.18
CA ILE A 201 11.23 18.25 -11.96
C ILE A 201 11.70 18.34 -13.41
N ALA A 202 12.31 17.26 -13.90
CA ALA A 202 12.66 17.08 -15.30
C ALA A 202 11.47 16.55 -16.11
N ALA A 203 10.83 15.49 -15.63
CA ALA A 203 9.68 14.87 -16.26
C ALA A 203 8.91 13.98 -15.28
N ALA A 204 7.64 13.74 -15.57
CA ALA A 204 6.77 12.79 -14.87
C ALA A 204 5.90 12.03 -15.91
N PRO A 205 6.51 11.13 -16.71
CA PRO A 205 5.81 10.44 -17.78
C PRO A 205 4.71 9.52 -17.23
N ILE A 206 3.60 9.38 -17.96
CA ILE A 206 2.60 8.33 -17.70
C ILE A 206 3.13 7.06 -18.34
N ARG A 207 3.97 6.33 -17.62
CA ARG A 207 4.60 5.10 -18.11
C ARG A 207 4.79 4.10 -16.98
N LEU A 208 4.55 2.83 -17.30
CA LEU A 208 4.94 1.68 -16.51
C LEU A 208 6.23 1.12 -17.12
N TYR A 209 7.27 0.96 -16.32
CA TYR A 209 8.54 0.37 -16.73
C TYR A 209 8.51 -1.12 -16.50
N ARG A 210 8.75 -1.90 -17.56
CA ARG A 210 8.79 -3.36 -17.50
C ARG A 210 10.20 -3.91 -17.61
N THR A 211 11.14 -3.08 -18.05
CA THR A 211 12.54 -3.46 -18.24
C THR A 211 13.47 -2.33 -17.82
N VAL A 212 14.69 -2.71 -17.45
CA VAL A 212 15.74 -1.78 -17.04
C VAL A 212 16.11 -0.82 -18.18
N ASP A 213 16.09 -1.30 -19.42
CA ASP A 213 16.48 -0.51 -20.59
C ASP A 213 15.49 0.62 -20.90
N GLU A 214 14.20 0.41 -20.64
CA GLU A 214 13.20 1.48 -20.75
C GLU A 214 13.46 2.60 -19.73
N LEU A 215 13.76 2.22 -18.49
CA LEU A 215 14.05 3.16 -17.41
C LEU A 215 15.38 3.89 -17.66
N ALA A 216 16.38 3.18 -18.18
CA ALA A 216 17.67 3.74 -18.61
C ALA A 216 17.49 4.78 -19.73
N ALA A 217 16.70 4.46 -20.75
CA ALA A 217 16.44 5.36 -21.88
C ALA A 217 15.78 6.67 -21.42
N ASP A 218 14.77 6.59 -20.56
CA ASP A 218 14.10 7.78 -20.02
C ASP A 218 14.99 8.53 -19.02
N THR A 219 15.83 7.84 -18.26
CA THR A 219 16.85 8.47 -17.39
C THR A 219 17.85 9.28 -18.21
N GLN A 220 18.40 8.71 -19.29
CA GLN A 220 19.29 9.43 -20.20
C GLN A 220 18.57 10.61 -20.86
N LYS A 221 17.32 10.42 -21.31
CA LYS A 221 16.53 11.45 -21.98
C LYS A 221 16.21 12.64 -21.06
N TYR A 222 15.80 12.38 -19.82
CA TYR A 222 15.28 13.43 -18.92
C TYR A 222 16.35 14.01 -18.00
N LEU A 223 17.33 13.21 -17.59
CA LEU A 223 18.38 13.61 -16.66
C LEU A 223 19.76 13.73 -17.31
N GLY A 224 19.95 13.26 -18.55
CA GLY A 224 21.26 13.24 -19.20
C GLY A 224 22.25 12.27 -18.57
N VAL A 225 21.76 11.34 -17.74
CA VAL A 225 22.57 10.37 -17.01
C VAL A 225 22.54 9.04 -17.75
N ALA A 226 23.70 8.61 -18.23
CA ALA A 226 23.86 7.29 -18.84
C ALA A 226 23.88 6.25 -17.73
N SER A 227 23.29 5.07 -17.98
CA SER A 227 23.33 3.90 -17.10
C SER A 227 24.45 2.93 -17.44
#